data_AF-A0A1G9H8S7-F1
#
_entry.id   AF-A0A1G9H8S7-F1
#
_cell.length_a   1.000
_cell.length_b   1.000
_cell.length_c   1.000
_cell.angle_alpha   90.00
_cell.angle_beta   90.00
_cell.angle_gamma   90.00
#
_symmetry.space_group_name_H-M   'P 1'
#
loop_
_entity.id
_entity.type
_entity.pdbx_description
1 polymer ?
#
loop_
_entity_poly.entity_id
_entity_poly.type
_entity_poly.pdbx_seq_one_letter_code
_entity_poly.pdbx_strand_id
1 'polypeptide(L)'
;MARTPSRPVGTVTRGTTNPNRLRRMDRWIAERHGRALRAHPAPLAVDLGYGAAPWTAVELLHRLRTAAADVRVVGIEIEPARVAGAKPYEEEGLTFRLGGFEVPTTPAEGAPLLIRAANVLRQYDEEQVAEVWRRLCGRLAPDGLLVEGTCDEIGRRHVWVTLGPEGPRTVTFATRLGSLEQPSDLAERLPKALIHRNVPGEPVHAFLRDFDRAWAAAAPYASYGARQRWIRTVRDLRADWPVVDGSSRWRQGEVTVEWGALAPRA
;
A
#
# COMPACT_ATOMS: atom_id res chain seq x y z
N MET A 1 33.88 13.79 -14.79
CA MET A 1 33.58 14.26 -13.42
C MET A 1 32.67 13.23 -12.75
N ALA A 2 33.16 12.54 -11.72
CA ALA A 2 32.33 11.61 -10.95
C ALA A 2 31.27 12.43 -10.19
N ARG A 3 29.98 12.22 -10.49
CA ARG A 3 28.88 12.79 -9.70
C ARG A 3 29.01 12.27 -8.28
N THR A 4 29.26 13.16 -7.32
CA THR A 4 29.13 12.85 -5.89
C THR A 4 27.77 12.19 -5.68
N PRO A 5 27.67 11.02 -5.02
CA PRO A 5 26.38 10.40 -4.76
C PRO A 5 25.54 11.39 -3.94
N SER A 6 24.44 11.87 -4.50
CA SER A 6 23.49 12.68 -3.75
C SER A 6 22.97 11.83 -2.59
N ARG A 7 22.93 12.39 -1.37
CA ARG A 7 22.33 11.72 -0.21
C ARG A 7 20.90 11.29 -0.58
N PRO A 8 20.46 10.07 -0.20
CA PRO A 8 19.10 9.64 -0.51
C PRO A 8 18.07 10.60 0.10
N VAL A 9 16.97 10.83 -0.62
CA VAL A 9 15.91 11.71 -0.12
C VAL A 9 14.87 10.88 0.61
N GLY A 10 14.79 11.04 1.92
CA GLY A 10 13.83 10.34 2.73
C GLY A 10 14.14 10.44 4.23
N THR A 11 13.32 9.77 5.04
CA THR A 11 13.57 9.54 6.47
C THR A 11 13.59 8.05 6.74
N VAL A 12 14.44 7.62 7.66
CA VAL A 12 14.54 6.21 8.06
C VAL A 12 13.21 5.73 8.65
N THR A 13 12.73 4.57 8.21
CA THR A 13 11.54 3.94 8.79
C THR A 13 11.82 3.47 10.22
N ARG A 14 10.86 3.71 11.13
CA ARG A 14 10.90 3.26 12.54
C ARG A 14 10.10 1.97 12.74
N GLY A 15 10.53 1.15 13.69
CA GLY A 15 9.85 -0.08 14.11
C GLY A 15 10.44 -1.35 13.48
N THR A 16 9.92 -2.50 13.91
CA THR A 16 10.35 -3.81 13.43
C THR A 16 9.68 -4.17 12.11
N THR A 17 10.38 -4.97 11.29
CA THR A 17 9.85 -5.49 10.03
C THR A 17 9.55 -6.97 10.20
N ASN A 18 8.33 -7.28 10.64
CA ASN A 18 7.89 -8.66 10.84
C ASN A 18 7.57 -9.35 9.51
N PRO A 19 7.93 -10.64 9.35
CA PRO A 19 7.52 -11.43 8.19
C PRO A 19 5.99 -11.42 7.98
N ASN A 20 5.58 -11.40 6.72
CA ASN A 20 4.21 -11.42 6.22
C ASN A 20 3.31 -10.27 6.71
N ARG A 21 3.86 -9.21 7.31
CA ARG A 21 3.05 -8.08 7.76
C ARG A 21 2.35 -7.38 6.59
N LEU A 22 2.94 -7.37 5.39
CA LEU A 22 2.39 -6.74 4.18
C LEU A 22 1.59 -7.69 3.27
N ARG A 23 1.43 -8.96 3.67
CA ARG A 23 0.84 -10.02 2.83
C ARG A 23 -0.53 -9.67 2.22
N ARG A 24 -1.35 -8.87 2.91
CA ARG A 24 -2.66 -8.43 2.40
C ARG A 24 -2.50 -7.48 1.21
N MET A 25 -1.69 -6.44 1.40
CA MET A 25 -1.31 -5.50 0.35
C MET A 25 -0.67 -6.24 -0.83
N ASP A 26 0.26 -7.15 -0.58
CA ASP A 26 0.95 -7.87 -1.66
C ASP A 26 0.01 -8.73 -2.51
N ARG A 27 -0.94 -9.43 -1.86
CA ARG A 27 -1.98 -10.21 -2.56
C ARG A 27 -2.96 -9.32 -3.31
N TRP A 28 -3.25 -8.15 -2.78
CA TRP A 28 -4.06 -7.15 -3.48
C TRP A 28 -3.33 -6.64 -4.72
N ILE A 29 -2.05 -6.27 -4.60
CA ILE A 29 -1.21 -5.82 -5.71
C ILE A 29 -1.11 -6.91 -6.78
N ALA A 30 -0.78 -8.14 -6.41
CA ALA A 30 -0.62 -9.23 -7.37
C ALA A 30 -1.91 -9.51 -8.16
N GLU A 31 -3.08 -9.37 -7.53
CA GLU A 31 -4.37 -9.56 -8.20
C GLU A 31 -4.75 -8.34 -9.06
N ARG A 32 -4.60 -7.11 -8.55
CA ARG A 32 -4.99 -5.89 -9.26
C ARG A 32 -4.05 -5.49 -10.38
N HIS A 33 -2.75 -5.67 -10.16
CA HIS A 33 -1.69 -5.18 -11.05
C HIS A 33 -0.97 -6.30 -11.82
N GLY A 34 -1.26 -7.56 -11.49
CA GLY A 34 -0.60 -8.72 -12.10
C GLY A 34 -0.73 -8.77 -13.63
N ARG A 35 -1.84 -8.29 -14.20
CA ARG A 35 -2.02 -8.22 -15.66
C ARG A 35 -1.04 -7.25 -16.31
N ALA A 36 -0.90 -6.04 -15.76
CA ALA A 36 0.02 -5.03 -16.28
C ALA A 36 1.47 -5.50 -16.15
N LEU A 37 1.82 -6.12 -15.03
CA LEU A 37 3.14 -6.72 -14.82
C LEU A 37 3.43 -7.81 -15.86
N ARG A 38 2.51 -8.76 -16.10
CA ARG A 38 2.69 -9.82 -17.12
C ARG A 38 2.79 -9.29 -18.55
N ALA A 39 2.12 -8.19 -18.86
CA ALA A 39 2.10 -7.64 -20.21
C ALA A 39 3.42 -6.96 -20.60
N HIS A 40 4.27 -6.65 -19.62
CA HIS A 40 5.53 -5.97 -19.85
C HIS A 40 6.69 -6.98 -19.95
N PRO A 41 7.61 -6.83 -20.92
CA PRO A 41 8.66 -7.83 -21.17
C PRO A 41 9.72 -7.90 -20.06
N ALA A 42 9.92 -6.82 -19.31
CA ALA A 42 10.89 -6.77 -18.21
C ALA A 42 10.30 -6.04 -16.98
N PRO A 43 9.25 -6.59 -16.34
CA PRO A 43 8.49 -5.87 -15.34
C PRO A 43 9.35 -5.61 -14.09
N LEU A 44 9.36 -4.35 -13.65
CA LEU A 44 10.11 -3.89 -12.49
C LEU A 44 9.16 -3.40 -11.41
N ALA A 45 9.34 -3.93 -10.21
CA ALA A 45 8.71 -3.47 -8.99
C ALA A 45 9.77 -2.92 -8.03
N VAL A 46 9.38 -1.95 -7.21
CA VAL A 46 10.21 -1.33 -6.19
C VAL A 46 9.51 -1.48 -4.85
N ASP A 47 10.24 -1.99 -3.87
CA ASP A 47 9.87 -1.89 -2.46
C ASP A 47 10.65 -0.75 -1.81
N LEU A 48 9.99 0.38 -1.57
CA LEU A 48 10.60 1.58 -1.05
C LEU A 48 10.51 1.59 0.48
N GLY A 49 11.67 1.65 1.14
CA GLY A 49 11.76 1.70 2.60
C GLY A 49 11.44 0.36 3.25
N TYR A 50 12.08 -0.73 2.78
CA TYR A 50 11.77 -2.10 3.22
C TYR A 50 11.95 -2.31 4.74
N GLY A 51 12.75 -1.46 5.40
CA GLY A 51 12.88 -1.41 6.86
C GLY A 51 14.09 -2.16 7.40
N ALA A 52 14.06 -2.49 8.70
CA ALA A 52 15.19 -3.05 9.44
C ALA A 52 15.63 -4.43 8.93
N ALA A 53 14.75 -5.17 8.26
CA ALA A 53 15.03 -6.46 7.65
C ALA A 53 14.40 -6.53 6.25
N PRO A 54 14.98 -7.29 5.31
CA PRO A 54 14.58 -7.25 3.89
C PRO A 54 13.31 -8.05 3.57
N TRP A 55 12.62 -8.60 4.57
CA TRP A 55 11.52 -9.54 4.39
C TRP A 55 10.40 -9.02 3.50
N THR A 56 10.09 -7.74 3.61
CA THR A 56 9.05 -7.07 2.82
C THR A 56 9.37 -7.14 1.32
N ALA A 57 10.62 -6.91 0.90
CA ALA A 57 11.02 -6.98 -0.50
C ALA A 57 11.07 -8.43 -1.02
N VAL A 58 11.61 -9.35 -0.21
CA VAL A 58 11.64 -10.80 -0.51
C VAL A 58 10.22 -11.34 -0.70
N GLU A 59 9.32 -11.05 0.23
CA GLU A 59 7.94 -11.48 0.18
C GLU A 59 7.17 -10.84 -0.98
N LEU A 60 7.47 -9.57 -1.31
CA LEU A 60 6.90 -8.91 -2.48
C LEU A 60 7.26 -9.67 -3.75
N LEU A 61 8.55 -9.98 -3.98
CA LEU A 61 8.98 -10.74 -5.16
C LEU A 61 8.24 -12.07 -5.27
N HIS A 62 8.26 -12.87 -4.20
CA HIS A 62 7.59 -14.17 -4.17
C HIS A 62 6.10 -14.08 -4.47
N ARG A 63 5.41 -13.04 -3.98
CA ARG A 63 3.98 -12.84 -4.24
C ARG A 63 3.71 -12.34 -5.65
N LEU A 64 4.53 -11.43 -6.18
CA LEU A 64 4.35 -10.93 -7.54
C LEU A 64 4.63 -12.02 -8.57
N ARG A 65 5.59 -12.92 -8.31
CA ARG A 65 5.90 -14.06 -9.19
C ARG A 65 4.75 -15.05 -9.37
N THR A 66 3.82 -15.12 -8.42
CA THR A 66 2.60 -15.92 -8.62
C THR A 66 1.67 -15.32 -9.68
N ALA A 67 1.85 -14.03 -10.00
CA ALA A 67 1.10 -13.32 -11.02
C ALA A 67 1.94 -13.06 -12.27
N ALA A 68 3.22 -12.69 -12.17
CA ALA A 68 4.11 -12.41 -13.30
C ALA A 68 5.49 -13.00 -13.02
N ALA A 69 5.81 -14.13 -13.68
CA ALA A 69 7.01 -14.93 -13.37
C ALA A 69 8.32 -14.13 -13.52
N ASP A 70 8.39 -13.26 -14.54
CA ASP A 70 9.61 -12.51 -14.90
C ASP A 70 9.76 -11.18 -14.15
N VAL A 71 8.91 -10.92 -13.14
CA VAL A 71 9.01 -9.70 -12.34
C VAL A 71 10.30 -9.64 -11.55
N ARG A 72 10.94 -8.47 -11.60
CA ARG A 72 12.10 -8.12 -10.79
C ARG A 72 11.67 -7.15 -9.71
N VAL A 73 12.24 -7.28 -8.52
CA VAL A 73 12.05 -6.38 -7.39
C VAL A 73 13.37 -5.74 -7.02
N VAL A 74 13.36 -4.43 -6.81
CA VAL A 74 14.45 -3.69 -6.17
C VAL A 74 13.97 -3.23 -4.80
N GLY A 75 14.59 -3.76 -3.74
CA GLY A 75 14.41 -3.25 -2.38
C GLY A 75 15.28 -2.00 -2.19
N ILE A 76 14.66 -0.87 -1.89
CA ILE A 76 15.34 0.40 -1.65
C ILE A 76 15.29 0.73 -0.17
N GLU A 77 16.43 1.09 0.40
CA GLU A 77 16.47 1.67 1.73
C GLU A 77 17.50 2.80 1.86
N ILE A 78 17.20 3.76 2.73
CA ILE A 78 18.02 4.98 2.93
C ILE A 78 19.24 4.75 3.82
N GLU A 79 19.21 3.71 4.66
CA GLU A 79 20.27 3.43 5.64
C GLU A 79 21.28 2.41 5.08
N PRO A 80 22.56 2.79 4.87
CA PRO A 80 23.56 1.91 4.26
C PRO A 80 23.76 0.58 4.99
N ALA A 81 23.68 0.58 6.33
CA ALA A 81 23.82 -0.63 7.12
C ALA A 81 22.69 -1.63 6.87
N ARG A 82 21.45 -1.16 6.69
CA ARG A 82 20.30 -2.01 6.33
C ARG A 82 20.44 -2.58 4.92
N VAL A 83 21.00 -1.81 3.99
CA VAL A 83 21.31 -2.27 2.62
C VAL A 83 22.38 -3.35 2.65
N ALA A 84 23.47 -3.13 3.38
CA ALA A 84 24.52 -4.13 3.56
C ALA A 84 23.98 -5.42 4.20
N GLY A 85 23.14 -5.31 5.23
CA GLY A 85 22.49 -6.46 5.87
C GLY A 85 21.48 -7.19 4.98
N ALA A 86 20.95 -6.53 3.95
CA ALA A 86 20.04 -7.16 3.00
C ALA A 86 20.75 -7.91 1.86
N LYS A 87 22.02 -7.60 1.57
CA LYS A 87 22.79 -8.22 0.47
C LYS A 87 22.82 -9.75 0.49
N PRO A 88 22.96 -10.44 1.64
CA PRO A 88 22.93 -11.90 1.68
C PRO A 88 21.59 -12.52 1.25
N TYR A 89 20.52 -11.72 1.15
CA TYR A 89 19.18 -12.16 0.75
C TYR A 89 18.85 -11.82 -0.71
N GLU A 90 19.83 -11.32 -1.49
CA GLU A 90 19.65 -11.19 -2.94
C GLU A 90 19.46 -12.58 -3.57
N GLU A 91 18.55 -12.65 -4.53
CA GLU A 91 18.24 -13.85 -5.29
C GLU A 91 17.92 -13.46 -6.73
N GLU A 92 17.71 -14.45 -7.60
CA GLU A 92 17.30 -14.17 -8.97
C GLU A 92 16.04 -13.29 -8.98
N GLY A 93 16.14 -12.10 -9.59
CA GLY A 93 15.06 -11.13 -9.65
C GLY A 93 14.92 -10.22 -8.42
N LEU A 94 15.75 -10.34 -7.39
CA LEU A 94 15.76 -9.46 -6.22
C LEU A 94 17.14 -8.82 -6.01
N THR A 95 17.18 -7.49 -5.95
CA THR A 95 18.38 -6.75 -5.56
C THR A 95 18.07 -5.70 -4.51
N PHE A 96 19.08 -5.29 -3.75
CA PHE A 96 18.97 -4.22 -2.76
C PHE A 96 19.86 -3.02 -3.10
N ARG A 97 19.32 -1.82 -2.89
CA ARG A 97 19.98 -0.57 -3.28
C ARG A 97 19.80 0.52 -2.23
N LEU A 98 20.85 1.32 -2.04
CA LEU A 98 20.79 2.56 -1.28
C LEU A 98 19.99 3.59 -2.07
N GLY A 99 18.94 4.15 -1.47
CA GLY A 99 18.13 5.19 -2.09
C GLY A 99 16.92 5.61 -1.26
N GLY A 100 16.15 6.54 -1.81
CA GLY A 100 14.91 7.06 -1.25
C GLY A 100 13.91 7.43 -2.35
N PHE A 101 13.24 8.58 -2.21
CA PHE A 101 12.20 9.04 -3.13
C PHE A 101 12.70 9.36 -4.55
N GLU A 102 14.00 9.46 -4.75
CA GLU A 102 14.57 9.52 -6.08
C GLU A 102 14.44 8.20 -6.86
N VAL A 103 14.19 7.07 -6.17
CA VAL A 103 14.00 5.72 -6.73
C VAL A 103 15.07 5.43 -7.80
N PRO A 104 16.33 5.18 -7.41
CA PRO A 104 17.46 5.17 -8.33
C PRO A 104 17.49 3.89 -9.18
N THR A 105 16.58 3.74 -10.13
CA THR A 105 16.62 2.70 -11.16
C THR A 105 17.67 3.00 -12.21
N THR A 106 18.23 1.95 -12.81
CA THR A 106 19.21 2.08 -13.89
C THR A 106 18.52 2.21 -15.25
N PRO A 107 19.19 2.75 -16.28
CA PRO A 107 18.63 2.77 -17.64
C PRO A 107 18.23 1.39 -18.16
N ALA A 108 18.96 0.33 -17.79
CA ALA A 108 18.64 -1.05 -18.17
C ALA A 108 17.43 -1.62 -17.41
N GLU A 109 17.13 -1.10 -16.22
CA GLU A 109 15.93 -1.47 -15.46
C GLU A 109 14.69 -0.74 -15.97
N GLY A 110 14.85 0.50 -16.43
CA GLY A 110 13.75 1.35 -16.90
C GLY A 110 12.92 1.93 -15.74
N ALA A 111 11.73 2.43 -16.09
CA ALA A 111 10.77 2.95 -15.13
C ALA A 111 10.00 1.80 -14.46
N PRO A 112 9.84 1.79 -13.12
CA PRO A 112 9.07 0.76 -12.43
C PRO A 112 7.59 0.78 -12.82
N LEU A 113 7.01 -0.41 -12.95
CA LEU A 113 5.57 -0.61 -13.06
C LEU A 113 4.88 -0.62 -11.70
N LEU A 114 5.63 -0.85 -10.62
CA LEU A 114 5.10 -0.82 -9.27
C LEU A 114 6.10 -0.13 -8.34
N ILE A 115 5.62 0.80 -7.53
CA ILE A 115 6.31 1.25 -6.33
C ILE A 115 5.40 0.95 -5.14
N ARG A 116 5.87 0.16 -4.18
CA ARG A 116 5.21 -0.04 -2.88
C ARG A 116 5.94 0.78 -1.83
N ALA A 117 5.21 1.62 -1.11
CA ALA A 117 5.73 2.49 -0.04
C ALA A 117 4.91 2.29 1.25
N ALA A 118 5.12 1.16 1.92
CA ALA A 118 4.36 0.79 3.11
C ALA A 118 5.04 1.32 4.39
N ASN A 119 4.28 2.03 5.22
CA ASN A 119 4.71 2.66 6.48
C ASN A 119 5.84 3.70 6.33
N VAL A 120 6.12 4.15 5.10
CA VAL A 120 7.21 5.11 4.80
C VAL A 120 6.83 6.53 5.21
N LEU A 121 5.62 6.99 4.85
CA LEU A 121 5.23 8.39 5.03
C LEU A 121 4.70 8.73 6.44
N ARG A 122 4.65 7.77 7.37
CA ARG A 122 4.02 7.96 8.69
C ARG A 122 4.64 9.09 9.51
N GLN A 123 5.91 9.40 9.29
CA GLN A 123 6.67 10.38 10.06
C GLN A 123 6.77 11.75 9.39
N TYR A 124 6.27 11.86 8.16
CA TYR A 124 6.29 13.11 7.42
C TYR A 124 5.16 14.01 7.90
N ASP A 125 5.29 15.30 7.61
CA ASP A 125 4.20 16.25 7.75
C ASP A 125 3.18 16.03 6.63
N GLU A 126 1.92 16.33 6.92
CA GLU A 126 0.82 16.10 5.96
C GLU A 126 1.05 16.87 4.65
N GLU A 127 1.52 18.12 4.76
CA GLU A 127 1.83 19.00 3.62
C GLU A 127 2.91 18.44 2.69
N GLN A 128 3.78 17.56 3.19
CA GLN A 128 4.86 16.95 2.41
C GLN A 128 4.36 15.77 1.57
N VAL A 129 3.20 15.18 1.89
CA VAL A 129 2.73 13.95 1.24
C VAL A 129 2.48 14.16 -0.25
N ALA A 130 1.85 15.27 -0.63
CA ALA A 130 1.55 15.57 -2.03
C ALA A 130 2.82 15.72 -2.89
N GLU A 131 3.87 16.34 -2.35
CA GLU A 131 5.17 16.48 -3.02
C GLU A 131 5.82 15.11 -3.23
N VAL A 132 5.81 14.28 -2.19
CA VAL A 132 6.39 12.93 -2.25
C VAL A 132 5.64 12.06 -3.25
N TRP A 133 4.31 12.08 -3.24
CA TRP A 133 3.49 11.37 -4.23
C TRP A 133 3.82 11.82 -5.65
N ARG A 134 3.88 13.13 -5.92
CA ARG A 134 4.22 13.64 -7.27
C ARG A 134 5.59 13.15 -7.72
N ARG A 135 6.58 13.13 -6.82
CA ARG A 135 7.92 12.63 -7.12
C ARG A 135 7.91 11.15 -7.45
N LEU A 136 7.24 10.32 -6.64
CA LEU A 136 7.17 8.87 -6.84
C LEU A 136 6.35 8.52 -8.09
N CYS A 137 5.22 9.17 -8.32
CA CYS A 137 4.41 9.00 -9.53
C CYS A 137 5.20 9.39 -10.79
N GLY A 138 6.03 10.44 -10.73
CA GLY A 138 6.93 10.83 -11.82
C GLY A 138 8.05 9.83 -12.13
N ARG A 139 8.21 8.78 -11.32
CA ARG A 139 9.14 7.66 -11.60
C ARG A 139 8.45 6.47 -12.26
N LEU A 140 7.13 6.39 -12.22
CA LEU A 140 6.40 5.25 -12.74
C LEU A 140 6.48 5.19 -14.27
N ALA A 141 6.44 3.97 -14.80
CA ALA A 141 6.08 3.75 -16.20
C ALA A 141 4.63 4.26 -16.47
N PRO A 142 4.22 4.47 -17.74
CA PRO A 142 2.88 4.99 -18.07
C PRO A 142 1.71 4.20 -17.47
N ASP A 143 1.83 2.87 -17.42
CA ASP A 143 0.84 1.99 -16.78
C ASP A 143 1.21 1.61 -15.34
N GLY A 144 2.10 2.39 -14.72
CA GLY A 144 2.64 2.09 -13.40
C GLY A 144 1.64 2.36 -12.28
N LEU A 145 1.95 1.78 -11.12
CA LEU A 145 1.15 1.85 -9.91
C LEU A 145 2.03 2.24 -8.72
N LEU A 146 1.63 3.23 -7.95
CA LEU A 146 2.15 3.49 -6.62
C LEU A 146 1.12 3.03 -5.59
N VAL A 147 1.56 2.23 -4.62
CA VAL A 147 0.76 1.82 -3.47
C VAL A 147 1.44 2.34 -2.21
N GLU A 148 0.85 3.38 -1.62
CA GLU A 148 1.31 4.00 -0.38
C GLU A 148 0.31 3.66 0.73
N GLY A 149 0.78 3.22 1.89
CA GLY A 149 -0.15 2.91 2.95
C GLY A 149 0.49 2.56 4.27
N THR A 150 -0.34 2.25 5.24
CA THR A 150 0.08 1.90 6.59
C THR A 150 -0.60 0.63 7.04
N CYS A 151 0.16 -0.22 7.75
CA CYS A 151 -0.38 -1.35 8.48
C CYS A 151 0.08 -1.38 9.95
N ASP A 152 -0.63 -2.16 10.76
CA ASP A 152 -0.21 -2.54 12.10
C ASP A 152 1.01 -3.49 12.07
N GLU A 153 1.57 -3.75 13.24
CA GLU A 153 2.86 -4.43 13.42
C GLU A 153 2.82 -5.90 12.98
N ILE A 154 1.62 -6.50 13.05
CA ILE A 154 1.36 -7.90 12.70
C ILE A 154 0.61 -8.08 11.37
N GLY A 155 0.26 -6.98 10.69
CA GLY A 155 -0.37 -7.00 9.37
C GLY A 155 -1.84 -7.42 9.37
N ARG A 156 -2.58 -7.22 10.46
CA ARG A 156 -4.02 -7.46 10.53
C ARG A 156 -4.84 -6.29 10.02
N ARG A 157 -4.40 -5.05 10.20
CA ARG A 157 -5.12 -3.82 9.85
C ARG A 157 -4.29 -3.00 8.88
N HIS A 158 -4.89 -2.61 7.77
CA HIS A 158 -4.22 -1.88 6.70
C HIS A 158 -5.15 -0.85 6.09
N VAL A 159 -4.58 0.30 5.73
CA VAL A 159 -5.20 1.22 4.77
C VAL A 159 -4.13 1.71 3.81
N TRP A 160 -4.43 1.72 2.51
CA TRP A 160 -3.51 2.23 1.49
C TRP A 160 -4.23 3.02 0.40
N VAL A 161 -3.53 4.02 -0.13
CA VAL A 161 -3.89 4.77 -1.33
C VAL A 161 -3.19 4.13 -2.52
N THR A 162 -3.95 3.96 -3.60
CA THR A 162 -3.43 3.56 -4.90
C THR A 162 -3.36 4.78 -5.80
N LEU A 163 -2.21 5.01 -6.41
CA LEU A 163 -1.95 6.13 -7.30
C LEU A 163 -1.44 5.63 -8.65
N GLY A 164 -1.84 6.32 -9.72
CA GLY A 164 -1.21 6.23 -11.03
C GLY A 164 -0.26 7.40 -11.29
N PRO A 165 0.34 7.48 -12.49
CA PRO A 165 1.12 8.65 -12.90
C PRO A 165 0.33 9.96 -12.83
N GLU A 166 -1.00 9.90 -12.97
CA GLU A 166 -1.92 11.04 -12.86
C GLU A 166 -2.28 11.42 -11.42
N GLY A 167 -1.90 10.61 -10.43
CA GLY A 167 -2.19 10.84 -9.01
C GLY A 167 -3.13 9.80 -8.38
N PRO A 168 -3.76 10.13 -7.24
CA PRO A 168 -4.50 9.17 -6.43
C PRO A 168 -5.83 8.73 -7.06
N ARG A 169 -6.08 7.42 -7.03
CA ARG A 169 -7.23 6.76 -7.65
C ARG A 169 -8.21 6.21 -6.62
N THR A 170 -7.71 5.45 -5.66
CA THR A 170 -8.54 4.73 -4.69
C THR A 170 -7.90 4.63 -3.31
N VAL A 171 -8.72 4.41 -2.29
CA VAL A 171 -8.29 4.00 -0.95
C VAL A 171 -8.84 2.60 -0.68
N THR A 172 -7.99 1.70 -0.21
CA THR A 172 -8.39 0.35 0.21
C THR A 172 -8.22 0.21 1.71
N PHE A 173 -9.28 -0.27 2.36
CA PHE A 173 -9.28 -0.68 3.77
C PHE A 173 -9.24 -2.21 3.82
N ALA A 174 -8.33 -2.78 4.60
CA ALA A 174 -8.21 -4.23 4.72
C ALA A 174 -7.98 -4.68 6.16
N THR A 175 -8.68 -5.73 6.57
CA THR A 175 -8.61 -6.23 7.94
C THR A 175 -8.71 -7.74 8.09
N ARG A 176 -8.14 -8.29 9.16
CA ARG A 176 -8.47 -9.63 9.65
C ARG A 176 -9.82 -9.56 10.37
N LEU A 177 -10.86 -9.99 9.66
CA LEU A 177 -12.25 -9.98 10.14
C LEU A 177 -12.47 -10.63 11.50
N GLY A 178 -11.73 -11.69 11.85
CA GLY A 178 -11.86 -12.35 13.15
C GLY A 178 -11.33 -11.56 14.35
N SER A 179 -10.70 -10.41 14.13
CA SER A 179 -10.19 -9.51 15.17
C SER A 179 -10.68 -8.07 14.97
N LEU A 180 -11.76 -7.88 14.23
CA LEU A 180 -12.35 -6.57 13.98
C LEU A 180 -13.51 -6.35 14.95
N GLU A 181 -13.45 -5.29 15.75
CA GLU A 181 -14.57 -4.90 16.62
C GLU A 181 -15.53 -4.03 15.81
N GLN A 182 -15.00 -2.97 15.19
CA GLN A 182 -15.73 -2.11 14.25
C GLN A 182 -14.81 -1.57 13.14
N PRO A 183 -15.37 -1.23 11.96
CA PRO A 183 -14.58 -0.70 10.83
C PRO A 183 -13.70 0.52 11.16
N SER A 184 -14.15 1.43 12.02
CA SER A 184 -13.36 2.61 12.42
C SER A 184 -12.09 2.28 13.21
N ASP A 185 -11.91 1.04 13.69
CA ASP A 185 -10.62 0.55 14.20
C ASP A 185 -9.48 0.66 13.18
N LEU A 186 -9.81 0.81 11.88
CA LEU A 186 -8.84 1.02 10.82
C LEU A 186 -8.33 2.47 10.73
N ALA A 187 -8.96 3.41 11.44
CA ALA A 187 -8.59 4.83 11.45
C ALA A 187 -7.12 5.07 11.85
N GLU A 188 -6.63 4.31 12.84
CA GLU A 188 -5.23 4.36 13.30
C GLU A 188 -4.21 3.96 12.22
N ARG A 189 -4.66 3.35 11.13
CA ARG A 189 -3.85 2.92 9.99
C ARG A 189 -4.12 3.74 8.73
N LEU A 190 -4.90 4.81 8.82
CA LEU A 190 -5.04 5.77 7.72
C LEU A 190 -3.64 6.28 7.29
N PRO A 191 -3.40 6.41 5.98
CA PRO A 191 -2.18 7.02 5.46
C PRO A 191 -2.04 8.47 5.94
N LYS A 192 -0.83 9.02 5.87
CA LYS A 192 -0.56 10.36 6.39
C LYS A 192 -1.45 11.44 5.75
N ALA A 193 -1.85 11.25 4.49
CA ALA A 193 -2.80 12.12 3.79
C ALA A 193 -4.22 12.18 4.38
N LEU A 194 -4.60 11.22 5.24
CA LEU A 194 -5.98 11.08 5.74
C LEU A 194 -6.06 11.04 7.27
N ILE A 195 -5.02 10.59 7.97
CA ILE A 195 -5.12 10.29 9.41
C ILE A 195 -5.50 11.50 10.27
N HIS A 196 -4.91 12.67 10.00
CA HIS A 196 -5.21 13.91 10.72
C HIS A 196 -6.52 14.58 10.26
N ARG A 197 -7.04 14.13 9.10
CA ARG A 197 -8.33 14.55 8.53
C ARG A 197 -9.48 13.69 9.00
N ASN A 198 -9.25 12.69 9.85
CA ASN A 198 -10.33 11.93 10.46
C ASN A 198 -11.00 12.70 11.61
N VAL A 199 -11.64 13.83 11.26
CA VAL A 199 -12.35 14.72 12.18
C VAL A 199 -13.74 15.07 11.62
N PRO A 200 -14.72 15.44 12.47
CA PRO A 200 -16.04 15.85 12.00
C PRO A 200 -15.99 16.93 10.91
N GLY A 201 -16.75 16.73 9.83
CA GLY A 201 -16.79 17.62 8.67
C GLY A 201 -15.94 17.14 7.48
N GLU A 202 -14.96 16.27 7.71
CA GLU A 202 -14.14 15.70 6.65
C GLU A 202 -14.76 14.42 6.04
N PRO A 203 -14.56 14.14 4.73
CA PRO A 203 -15.17 12.99 4.08
C PRO A 203 -14.73 11.64 4.65
N VAL A 204 -13.45 11.48 5.02
CA VAL A 204 -12.95 10.23 5.61
C VAL A 204 -13.61 9.90 6.94
N HIS A 205 -13.89 10.92 7.76
CA HIS A 205 -14.61 10.75 9.02
C HIS A 205 -16.08 10.36 8.78
N ALA A 206 -16.74 11.01 7.82
CA ALA A 206 -18.10 10.63 7.42
C ALA A 206 -18.17 9.19 6.91
N PHE A 207 -17.20 8.78 6.09
CA PHE A 207 -17.08 7.41 5.58
C PHE A 207 -16.96 6.39 6.71
N LEU A 208 -16.03 6.59 7.66
CA LEU A 208 -15.83 5.64 8.76
C LEU A 208 -17.05 5.55 9.68
N ARG A 209 -17.73 6.67 9.95
CA ARG A 209 -19.00 6.68 10.70
C ARG A 209 -20.08 5.86 9.98
N ASP A 210 -20.21 6.05 8.68
CA ASP A 210 -21.22 5.37 7.87
C ASP A 210 -20.89 3.87 7.72
N PHE A 211 -19.61 3.54 7.68
CA PHE A 211 -19.11 2.17 7.71
C PHE A 211 -19.44 1.47 9.03
N ASP A 212 -19.22 2.13 10.18
CA ASP A 212 -19.60 1.59 11.49
C ASP A 212 -21.12 1.38 11.59
N ARG A 213 -21.93 2.33 11.07
CA ARG A 213 -23.38 2.19 11.02
C ARG A 213 -23.81 0.98 10.18
N ALA A 214 -23.22 0.79 9.00
CA ALA A 214 -23.49 -0.38 8.16
C ALA A 214 -23.07 -1.69 8.87
N TRP A 215 -21.95 -1.68 9.60
CA TRP A 215 -21.45 -2.85 10.34
C TRP A 215 -22.35 -3.22 11.52
N ALA A 216 -22.89 -2.22 12.22
CA ALA A 216 -23.88 -2.39 13.28
C ALA A 216 -25.19 -2.95 12.72
N ALA A 217 -25.69 -2.41 11.61
CA ALA A 217 -26.90 -2.92 10.94
C ALA A 217 -26.73 -4.37 10.45
N ALA A 218 -25.52 -4.76 10.06
CA ALA A 218 -25.20 -6.13 9.65
C ALA A 218 -25.03 -7.13 10.83
N ALA A 219 -25.19 -6.71 12.09
CA ALA A 219 -25.02 -7.57 13.26
C ALA A 219 -25.77 -8.92 13.21
N PRO A 220 -27.03 -9.02 12.69
CA PRO A 220 -27.73 -10.29 12.55
C PRO A 220 -26.99 -11.34 11.69
N TYR A 221 -26.08 -10.91 10.81
CA TYR A 221 -25.27 -11.81 9.98
C TYR A 221 -24.05 -12.40 10.71
N ALA A 222 -23.79 -12.00 11.96
CA ALA A 222 -22.65 -12.52 12.74
C ALA A 222 -22.73 -14.04 12.95
N SER A 223 -23.93 -14.60 13.06
CA SER A 223 -24.18 -16.06 13.18
C SER A 223 -23.70 -16.84 11.95
N TYR A 224 -23.66 -16.22 10.77
CA TYR A 224 -23.10 -16.79 9.54
C TYR A 224 -21.58 -16.55 9.38
N GLY A 225 -20.96 -15.94 10.39
CA GLY A 225 -19.52 -15.66 10.46
C GLY A 225 -19.12 -14.25 9.99
N ALA A 226 -17.99 -13.78 10.51
CA ALA A 226 -17.48 -12.42 10.27
C ALA A 226 -17.33 -12.07 8.77
N ARG A 227 -17.04 -13.06 7.92
CA ARG A 227 -16.98 -12.88 6.46
C ARG A 227 -18.33 -12.48 5.87
N GLN A 228 -19.42 -13.15 6.26
CA GLN A 228 -20.75 -12.83 5.74
C GLN A 228 -21.23 -11.48 6.25
N ARG A 229 -20.98 -11.19 7.54
CA ARG A 229 -21.22 -9.86 8.12
C ARG A 229 -20.49 -8.76 7.36
N TRP A 230 -19.20 -8.95 7.04
CA TRP A 230 -18.42 -7.98 6.26
C TRP A 230 -18.96 -7.78 4.86
N ILE A 231 -19.24 -8.87 4.13
CA ILE A 231 -19.82 -8.80 2.79
C ILE A 231 -21.15 -8.04 2.80
N ARG A 232 -22.01 -8.30 3.81
CA ARG A 232 -23.27 -7.55 3.97
C ARG A 232 -23.00 -6.06 4.23
N THR A 233 -22.10 -5.75 5.15
CA THR A 233 -21.72 -4.38 5.51
C THR A 233 -21.26 -3.60 4.27
N VAL A 234 -20.36 -4.17 3.47
CA VAL A 234 -19.84 -3.50 2.27
C VAL A 234 -20.92 -3.33 1.19
N ARG A 235 -21.86 -4.29 1.08
CA ARG A 235 -23.03 -4.13 0.18
C ARG A 235 -23.89 -2.94 0.56
N ASP A 236 -24.15 -2.77 1.85
CA ASP A 236 -24.94 -1.65 2.35
C ASP A 236 -24.17 -0.33 2.15
N LEU A 237 -22.87 -0.31 2.44
CA LEU A 237 -22.01 0.86 2.25
C LEU A 237 -21.94 1.33 0.78
N ARG A 238 -21.96 0.39 -0.18
CA ARG A 238 -21.94 0.67 -1.62
C ARG A 238 -23.17 1.44 -2.13
N ALA A 239 -24.27 1.48 -1.36
CA ALA A 239 -25.43 2.28 -1.74
C ALA A 239 -25.14 3.79 -1.71
N ASP A 240 -24.29 4.22 -0.76
CA ASP A 240 -24.01 5.64 -0.51
C ASP A 240 -22.59 6.05 -0.89
N TRP A 241 -21.67 5.10 -1.04
CA TRP A 241 -20.24 5.35 -1.31
C TRP A 241 -19.77 4.66 -2.60
N PRO A 242 -18.84 5.29 -3.35
CA PRO A 242 -18.34 4.75 -4.62
C PRO A 242 -17.34 3.62 -4.37
N VAL A 243 -17.85 2.46 -3.96
CA VAL A 243 -17.10 1.21 -3.79
C VAL A 243 -16.81 0.61 -5.16
N VAL A 244 -15.53 0.44 -5.49
CA VAL A 244 -15.05 0.02 -6.83
C VAL A 244 -14.63 -1.44 -6.91
N ASP A 245 -14.61 -2.15 -5.78
CA ASP A 245 -14.30 -3.57 -5.74
C ASP A 245 -15.56 -4.45 -5.62
N GLY A 246 -15.34 -5.75 -5.71
CA GLY A 246 -16.41 -6.74 -5.71
C GLY A 246 -16.25 -7.79 -4.61
N SER A 247 -17.25 -8.67 -4.54
CA SER A 247 -17.32 -9.71 -3.50
C SER A 247 -16.09 -10.61 -3.41
N SER A 248 -15.30 -10.77 -4.47
CA SER A 248 -14.02 -11.50 -4.45
C SER A 248 -13.02 -10.87 -3.47
N ARG A 249 -12.93 -9.53 -3.42
CA ARG A 249 -12.10 -8.77 -2.46
C ARG A 249 -12.75 -8.70 -1.09
N TRP A 250 -14.06 -8.48 -1.02
CA TRP A 250 -14.77 -8.42 0.26
C TRP A 250 -14.62 -9.70 1.08
N ARG A 251 -14.58 -10.87 0.44
CA ARG A 251 -14.31 -12.17 1.10
C ARG A 251 -12.94 -12.23 1.79
N GLN A 252 -11.97 -11.41 1.35
CA GLN A 252 -10.65 -11.27 1.96
C GLN A 252 -10.62 -10.28 3.13
N GLY A 253 -11.75 -9.60 3.42
CA GLY A 253 -11.85 -8.57 4.44
C GLY A 253 -11.37 -7.22 3.95
N GLU A 254 -11.69 -6.88 2.71
CA GLU A 254 -11.24 -5.65 2.04
C GLU A 254 -12.44 -4.87 1.49
N VAL A 255 -12.28 -3.55 1.38
CA VAL A 255 -13.17 -2.65 0.65
C VAL A 255 -12.35 -1.55 0.01
N THR A 256 -12.64 -1.22 -1.25
CA THR A 256 -11.93 -0.22 -2.03
C THR A 256 -12.90 0.87 -2.48
N VAL A 257 -12.55 2.13 -2.21
CA VAL A 257 -13.39 3.31 -2.50
C VAL A 257 -12.62 4.28 -3.39
N GLU A 258 -13.31 4.99 -4.28
CA GLU A 258 -12.69 6.07 -5.08
C GLU A 258 -12.05 7.15 -4.18
N TRP A 259 -10.84 7.58 -4.54
CA TRP A 259 -10.10 8.59 -3.78
C TRP A 259 -10.89 9.89 -3.65
N GLY A 260 -11.55 10.33 -4.72
CA GLY A 260 -12.30 11.59 -4.73
C GLY A 260 -13.37 11.69 -3.65
N ALA A 261 -13.93 10.57 -3.20
CA ALA A 261 -14.92 10.55 -2.12
C ALA A 261 -14.31 10.72 -0.73
N LEU A 262 -13.01 10.45 -0.56
CA LEU A 262 -12.29 10.51 0.72
C LEU A 262 -11.24 11.62 0.77
N ALA A 263 -10.99 12.30 -0.35
CA ALA A 263 -10.01 13.38 -0.45
C ALA A 263 -10.31 14.47 0.60
N PRO A 264 -9.29 14.95 1.33
CA PRO A 264 -9.48 16.04 2.28
C PRO A 264 -10.10 17.28 1.62
N ARG A 265 -10.96 17.99 2.36
CA ARG A 265 -11.47 19.28 1.88
C ARG A 265 -10.33 20.32 1.92
N ALA A 266 -10.34 21.21 0.93
CA ALA A 266 -9.45 22.36 0.87
C ALA A 266 -9.77 23.37 1.98
#